data_AF-A0A1Q6DZV8-F1
#
_entry.id   AF-A0A1Q6DZV8-F1
#
_cell.length_a   1.000
_cell.length_b   1.000
_cell.length_c   1.000
_cell.angle_alpha   90.00
_cell.angle_beta   90.00
_cell.angle_gamma   90.00
#
_symmetry.space_group_name_H-M   'P 1'
#
loop_
_entity.id
_entity.type
_entity.pdbx_description
1 polymer ?
#
loop_
_entity_poly.entity_id
_entity_poly.type
_entity_poly.pdbx_seq_one_letter_code
_entity_poly.pdbx_strand_id
1 'polypeptide(L)'
;MHNQLMGVSCMDNPEIAATASPIKFVNEDFPPAYFLQGAQDRIIPYTQSVSMVRMINEKCGEGHAELKLFPNADHGAAEMKTDDEVDLILDFIDRHIWEGEHARTPLRCREMLLLRSFARWRLGQYPLLSKLVLRGAA
;
A
#
# COMPACT_ATOMS: atom_id res chain seq x y z
N MET A 1 18.43 20.78 13.28
CA MET A 1 17.72 19.80 14.14
C MET A 1 17.39 18.57 13.30
N HIS A 2 18.34 17.66 13.15
CA HIS A 2 18.07 16.33 12.59
C HIS A 2 18.20 15.33 13.75
N ASN A 3 17.40 14.26 13.77
CA ASN A 3 17.47 13.17 14.76
C ASN A 3 17.19 13.54 16.23
N GLN A 4 16.24 14.44 16.49
CA GLN A 4 15.80 14.81 17.86
C GLN A 4 14.31 14.59 18.12
N LEU A 5 13.64 13.75 17.32
CA LEU A 5 12.21 13.48 17.44
C LEU A 5 11.85 12.89 18.83
N MET A 6 12.80 12.19 19.46
CA MET A 6 12.66 11.59 20.79
C MET A 6 12.97 12.57 21.94
N GLY A 7 13.13 13.86 21.66
CA GLY A 7 13.56 14.87 22.64
C GLY A 7 15.06 14.83 22.96
N VAL A 8 15.79 13.83 22.44
CA VAL A 8 17.24 13.63 22.59
C VAL A 8 17.85 13.26 21.23
N SER A 9 19.17 13.39 21.11
CA SER A 9 19.93 12.91 19.93
C SER A 9 19.86 11.39 19.83
N CYS A 10 19.34 10.86 18.72
CA CYS A 10 19.26 9.41 18.48
C CYS A 10 20.64 8.74 18.37
N MET A 11 21.68 9.49 17.97
CA MET A 11 23.04 8.96 17.85
C MET A 11 23.69 8.73 19.22
N ASP A 12 23.43 9.63 20.16
CA ASP A 12 24.02 9.59 21.50
C ASP A 12 23.19 8.72 22.46
N ASN A 13 21.93 8.43 22.11
CA ASN A 13 20.99 7.68 22.94
C ASN A 13 20.39 6.48 22.18
N PRO A 14 21.21 5.47 21.82
CA PRO A 14 20.78 4.37 20.97
C PRO A 14 19.65 3.54 21.57
N GLU A 15 19.59 3.39 22.90
CA GLU A 15 18.49 2.65 23.55
C GLU A 15 17.14 3.35 23.40
N ILE A 16 17.12 4.69 23.54
CA ILE A 16 15.93 5.52 23.35
C ILE A 16 15.55 5.55 21.86
N ALA A 17 16.54 5.63 20.96
CA ALA A 17 16.28 5.52 19.53
C ALA A 17 15.66 4.16 19.16
N ALA A 18 16.16 3.08 19.78
CA ALA A 18 15.66 1.73 19.54
C ALA A 18 14.20 1.57 19.99
N THR A 19 13.73 2.26 21.03
CA THR A 19 12.31 2.18 21.45
C THR A 19 11.35 2.73 20.41
N ALA A 20 11.83 3.58 19.49
CA ALA A 20 11.04 4.11 18.37
C ALA A 20 11.24 3.31 17.06
N SER A 21 12.12 2.31 17.05
CA SER A 21 12.42 1.53 15.86
C SER A 21 11.50 0.30 15.74
N PRO A 22 10.73 0.15 14.65
CA PRO A 22 9.83 -0.99 14.48
C PRO A 22 10.53 -2.34 14.54
N ILE A 23 11.77 -2.44 14.03
CA ILE A 23 12.54 -3.69 13.99
C ILE A 23 12.83 -4.26 15.39
N LYS A 24 12.87 -3.40 16.42
CA LYS A 24 13.06 -3.82 17.81
C LYS A 24 11.93 -4.73 18.31
N PHE A 25 10.74 -4.60 17.73
CA PHE A 25 9.53 -5.29 18.17
C PHE A 25 9.20 -6.52 17.33
N VAL A 26 10.07 -6.90 16.39
CA VAL A 26 9.90 -8.16 15.66
C VAL A 26 10.17 -9.33 16.60
N ASN A 27 9.20 -10.22 16.72
CA ASN A 27 9.26 -11.44 17.51
C ASN A 27 8.59 -12.59 16.72
N GLU A 28 8.46 -13.75 17.36
CA GLU A 28 7.92 -14.97 16.77
C GLU A 28 6.41 -14.88 16.43
N ASP A 29 5.69 -13.89 16.99
CA ASP A 29 4.26 -13.63 16.75
C ASP A 29 4.02 -12.50 15.73
N PHE A 30 5.06 -12.03 15.03
CA PHE A 30 4.93 -10.95 14.06
C PHE A 30 3.96 -11.37 12.93
N PRO A 31 3.04 -10.52 12.45
CA PRO A 31 2.12 -10.91 11.39
C PRO A 31 2.84 -11.06 10.04
N PRO A 32 2.32 -11.86 9.10
CA PRO A 32 2.82 -11.89 7.73
C PRO A 32 2.87 -10.48 7.13
N ALA A 33 3.96 -10.15 6.44
CA ALA A 33 4.20 -8.78 5.97
C ALA A 33 4.67 -8.73 4.51
N TYR A 34 4.13 -7.78 3.74
CA TYR A 34 4.53 -7.53 2.37
C TYR A 34 5.07 -6.11 2.22
N PHE A 35 6.30 -5.97 1.75
CA PHE A 35 7.00 -4.70 1.60
C PHE A 35 7.14 -4.33 0.12
N LEU A 36 6.85 -3.08 -0.23
CA LEU A 36 7.17 -2.49 -1.52
C LEU A 36 8.11 -1.31 -1.30
N GLN A 37 9.23 -1.26 -2.02
CA GLN A 37 10.21 -0.20 -1.83
C GLN A 37 10.97 0.13 -3.12
N GLY A 38 11.14 1.43 -3.37
CA GLY A 38 12.03 1.91 -4.43
C GLY A 38 13.50 1.77 -4.02
N ALA A 39 14.34 1.21 -4.89
CA ALA A 39 15.76 1.02 -4.62
C ALA A 39 16.56 2.34 -4.70
N GLN A 40 16.01 3.35 -5.36
CA GLN A 40 16.58 4.70 -5.46
C GLN A 40 15.89 5.69 -4.52
N ASP A 41 15.14 5.21 -3.52
CA ASP A 41 14.48 6.07 -2.54
C ASP A 41 15.52 6.89 -1.75
N ARG A 42 15.49 8.20 -1.95
CA ARG A 42 16.44 9.15 -1.34
C ARG A 42 16.02 9.61 0.05
N ILE A 43 14.79 9.33 0.46
CA ILE A 43 14.24 9.71 1.76
C ILE A 43 14.39 8.56 2.75
N ILE A 44 13.98 7.35 2.34
CA ILE A 44 14.02 6.14 3.16
C ILE A 44 14.85 5.07 2.44
N PRO A 45 16.08 4.77 2.91
CA PRO A 45 16.94 3.78 2.27
C PRO A 45 16.29 2.39 2.24
N TYR A 46 16.32 1.73 1.07
CA TYR A 46 15.69 0.42 0.89
C TYR A 46 16.24 -0.68 1.83
N THR A 47 17.46 -0.49 2.34
CA THR A 47 18.11 -1.38 3.31
C THR A 47 17.33 -1.51 4.62
N GLN A 48 16.48 -0.53 4.96
CA GLN A 48 15.56 -0.63 6.09
C GLN A 48 14.53 -1.74 5.87
N SER A 49 13.90 -1.80 4.69
CA SER A 49 12.95 -2.87 4.33
C SER A 49 13.63 -4.23 4.23
N VAL A 50 14.85 -4.29 3.67
CA VAL A 50 15.65 -5.54 3.64
C VAL A 50 15.93 -6.05 5.05
N SER A 51 16.30 -5.15 5.97
CA SER A 51 16.59 -5.53 7.36
C SER A 51 15.34 -6.03 8.09
N MET A 52 14.19 -5.37 7.88
CA MET A 52 12.91 -5.81 8.43
C MET A 52 12.51 -7.21 7.94
N VAL A 53 12.50 -7.43 6.61
CA VAL A 53 12.12 -8.73 6.04
C VAL A 53 13.05 -9.85 6.52
N ARG A 54 14.35 -9.59 6.56
CA ARG A 54 15.31 -10.55 7.07
C ARG A 54 15.03 -10.91 8.53
N MET A 55 14.84 -9.91 9.41
CA MET A 55 14.56 -10.15 10.82
C MET A 55 13.24 -10.93 11.02
N ILE A 56 12.20 -10.60 10.26
CA ILE A 56 10.91 -11.30 10.33
C ILE A 56 11.08 -12.75 9.89
N ASN A 57 11.74 -13.02 8.77
CA ASN A 57 11.95 -14.39 8.28
C ASN A 57 12.87 -15.20 9.20
N GLU A 58 13.89 -14.59 9.80
CA GLU A 58 14.74 -15.23 10.81
C GLU A 58 13.94 -15.64 12.06
N LYS A 59 12.89 -14.89 12.43
CA LYS A 59 12.06 -15.14 13.62
C LYS A 59 10.86 -16.03 13.39
N CYS A 60 10.18 -15.88 12.25
CA CYS A 60 8.90 -16.50 11.96
C CYS A 60 8.99 -17.63 10.92
N GLY A 61 10.11 -17.74 10.20
CA GLY A 61 10.31 -18.68 9.10
C GLY A 61 10.38 -18.01 7.74
N GLU A 62 11.04 -18.69 6.79
CA GLU A 62 11.24 -18.17 5.43
C GLU A 62 9.90 -17.97 4.71
N GLY A 63 9.75 -16.82 4.05
CA GLY A 63 8.52 -16.45 3.32
C GLY A 63 7.42 -15.84 4.20
N HIS A 64 7.63 -15.68 5.51
CA HIS A 64 6.69 -14.99 6.38
C HIS A 64 6.57 -13.49 6.07
N ALA A 65 7.68 -12.90 5.62
CA ALA A 65 7.73 -11.58 5.01
C ALA A 65 8.30 -11.63 3.58
N GLU A 66 7.69 -10.84 2.70
CA GLU A 66 8.04 -10.70 1.29
C GLU A 66 8.46 -9.25 0.98
N LEU A 67 9.40 -9.04 0.06
CA LEU A 67 9.85 -7.71 -0.39
C LEU A 67 9.90 -7.63 -1.91
N LYS A 68 9.20 -6.65 -2.47
CA LYS A 68 9.34 -6.24 -3.87
C LYS A 68 10.14 -4.94 -3.97
N LEU A 69 11.31 -5.02 -4.60
CA LEU A 69 12.15 -3.86 -4.91
C LEU A 69 11.91 -3.37 -6.34
N PHE A 70 11.79 -2.05 -6.47
CA PHE A 70 11.69 -1.35 -7.75
C PHE A 70 13.04 -0.68 -8.07
N PRO A 71 13.86 -1.24 -8.99
CA PRO A 71 15.27 -0.84 -9.15
C PRO A 71 15.50 0.64 -9.50
N ASN A 72 14.52 1.26 -10.17
CA ASN A 72 14.62 2.64 -10.66
C ASN A 72 13.66 3.61 -9.95
N ALA A 73 12.87 3.12 -8.99
CA ALA A 73 11.91 3.95 -8.26
C ALA A 73 12.57 4.72 -7.11
N ASP A 74 12.21 6.00 -7.01
CA ASP A 74 12.43 6.84 -5.83
C ASP A 74 11.21 6.71 -4.87
N HIS A 75 11.18 7.55 -3.83
CA HIS A 75 10.15 7.56 -2.81
C HIS A 75 8.73 7.69 -3.38
N GLY A 76 7.89 6.68 -3.15
CA GLY A 76 6.48 6.70 -3.52
C GLY A 76 6.21 6.80 -5.03
N ALA A 77 7.11 6.26 -5.86
CA ALA A 77 7.02 6.27 -7.32
C ALA A 77 5.67 5.75 -7.85
N ALA A 78 5.26 6.25 -9.02
CA ALA A 78 3.98 5.91 -9.63
C ALA A 78 3.89 4.43 -10.05
N GLU A 79 5.01 3.81 -10.43
CA GLU A 79 5.10 2.39 -10.80
C GLU A 79 4.77 1.44 -9.64
N MET A 80 4.84 1.91 -8.38
CA MET A 80 4.44 1.13 -7.20
C MET A 80 2.92 1.18 -6.94
N LYS A 81 2.18 1.94 -7.74
CA LYS A 81 0.76 2.28 -7.52
C LYS A 81 -0.10 1.92 -8.74
N THR A 82 0.38 1.03 -9.60
CA THR A 82 -0.40 0.52 -10.72
C THR A 82 -1.48 -0.43 -10.21
N ASP A 83 -2.51 -0.67 -11.01
CA ASP A 83 -3.56 -1.62 -10.67
C ASP A 83 -2.97 -3.03 -10.45
N ASP A 84 -1.96 -3.43 -11.23
CA ASP A 84 -1.24 -4.70 -11.05
C ASP A 84 -0.53 -4.80 -9.68
N GLU A 85 0.13 -3.72 -9.23
CA GLU A 85 0.77 -3.72 -7.89
C GLU A 85 -0.26 -3.74 -6.77
N VAL A 86 -1.40 -3.06 -6.96
CA VAL A 86 -2.50 -3.09 -6.00
C VAL A 86 -3.10 -4.50 -5.93
N ASP A 87 -3.28 -5.16 -7.06
CA ASP A 87 -3.78 -6.54 -7.12
C ASP A 87 -2.82 -7.51 -6.39
N LEU A 88 -1.50 -7.35 -6.51
CA LEU A 88 -0.54 -8.14 -5.75
C LEU A 88 -0.65 -7.93 -4.23
N ILE A 89 -0.86 -6.68 -3.79
CA ILE A 89 -1.07 -6.36 -2.37
C ILE A 89 -2.36 -7.02 -1.86
N LEU A 90 -3.43 -6.93 -2.65
CA LEU A 90 -4.70 -7.56 -2.30
C LEU A 90 -4.58 -9.10 -2.29
N ASP A 91 -3.76 -9.69 -3.16
CA ASP A 91 -3.55 -11.15 -3.21
C ASP A 91 -2.82 -11.61 -1.96
N PHE A 92 -1.82 -10.82 -1.54
CA PHE A 92 -1.14 -11.08 -0.29
C PHE A 92 -2.09 -11.05 0.90
N ILE A 93 -2.97 -10.05 0.97
CA ILE A 93 -3.95 -9.92 2.05
C ILE A 93 -4.93 -11.09 2.02
N ASP A 94 -5.58 -11.35 0.88
CA ASP A 94 -6.59 -12.40 0.72
C ASP A 94 -6.05 -13.77 1.16
N ARG A 95 -4.81 -14.10 0.78
CA ARG A 95 -4.15 -15.36 1.17
C ARG A 95 -3.97 -15.55 2.68
N HIS A 96 -3.93 -14.48 3.47
CA HIS A 96 -3.65 -14.53 4.91
C HIS A 96 -4.86 -14.25 5.81
N ILE A 97 -5.85 -13.48 5.33
CA ILE A 97 -7.00 -13.08 6.17
C ILE A 97 -8.34 -13.63 5.70
N TRP A 98 -8.41 -14.21 4.50
CA TRP A 98 -9.66 -14.70 3.92
C TRP A 98 -9.66 -16.22 3.74
N GLU A 99 -10.77 -16.86 4.08
CA GLU A 99 -10.99 -18.29 3.87
C GLU A 99 -11.87 -18.50 2.62
N GLY A 100 -11.30 -19.06 1.54
CA GLY A 100 -12.04 -19.45 0.33
C GLY A 100 -11.60 -18.74 -0.96
N GLU A 101 -12.24 -19.08 -2.09
CA GLU A 101 -11.96 -18.43 -3.38
C GLU A 101 -12.53 -17.02 -3.43
N HIS A 102 -11.67 -16.02 -3.63
CA HIS A 102 -12.10 -14.64 -3.81
C HIS A 102 -12.26 -14.30 -5.30
N ALA A 103 -13.50 -14.24 -5.78
CA ALA A 103 -13.80 -13.71 -7.11
C ALA A 103 -13.63 -12.19 -7.09
N ARG A 104 -12.44 -11.71 -7.52
CA ARG A 104 -12.17 -10.27 -7.58
C ARG A 104 -13.16 -9.55 -8.47
N THR A 105 -13.89 -8.61 -7.89
CA THR A 105 -14.51 -7.57 -8.70
C THR A 105 -13.39 -6.72 -9.31
N PRO A 106 -13.36 -6.51 -10.64
CA PRO A 106 -12.36 -5.65 -11.24
C PRO A 106 -12.33 -4.30 -10.54
N LEU A 107 -11.13 -3.80 -10.24
CA LEU A 107 -10.96 -2.42 -9.79
C LEU A 107 -11.70 -1.54 -10.80
N ARG A 108 -12.68 -0.78 -10.33
CA ARG A 108 -13.49 0.04 -11.24
C ARG A 108 -12.57 1.06 -11.90
N CYS A 109 -12.30 0.87 -13.19
CA CYS A 109 -11.54 1.83 -14.00
C CYS A 109 -12.01 3.27 -13.71
N ARG A 110 -11.05 4.20 -13.63
CA ARG A 110 -11.26 5.64 -13.33
C ARG A 110 -12.39 6.31 -14.11
N GLU A 111 -12.74 5.83 -15.30
CA GLU A 111 -13.85 6.36 -16.09
C GLU A 111 -15.20 6.30 -15.35
N MET A 112 -15.42 5.30 -14.49
CA MET A 112 -16.70 5.16 -13.78
C MET A 112 -16.84 6.06 -12.55
N LEU A 113 -15.73 6.52 -11.95
CA LEU A 113 -15.73 7.41 -10.79
C LEU A 113 -16.08 8.86 -11.18
N LEU A 114 -15.65 9.31 -12.36
CA LEU A 114 -16.08 10.61 -12.92
C LEU A 114 -17.56 10.60 -13.30
N LEU A 115 -18.05 9.50 -13.91
CA LEU A 115 -19.45 9.39 -14.32
C LEU A 115 -20.43 9.32 -13.14
N ARG A 116 -20.08 8.64 -12.03
CA ARG A 116 -20.98 8.54 -10.86
C ARG A 116 -20.98 9.79 -9.98
N SER A 117 -19.88 10.56 -9.96
CA SER A 117 -19.80 11.83 -9.22
C SER A 117 -20.53 12.96 -9.94
N PHE A 118 -20.58 12.94 -11.28
CA PHE A 118 -21.36 13.91 -12.07
C PHE A 118 -22.85 13.55 -12.22
N ALA A 119 -23.19 12.26 -12.36
CA ALA A 119 -24.59 11.85 -12.55
C ALA A 119 -25.45 12.06 -11.30
N ARG A 120 -24.87 11.95 -10.09
CA ARG A 120 -25.63 12.16 -8.84
C ARG A 120 -25.85 13.64 -8.50
N TRP A 121 -25.09 14.56 -9.10
CA TRP A 121 -25.27 16.01 -8.92
C TRP A 121 -26.24 16.62 -9.96
N ARG A 122 -26.34 16.04 -11.17
CA ARG A 122 -27.19 16.61 -12.25
C ARG A 122 -28.64 16.13 -12.30
N LEU A 123 -29.01 15.06 -11.60
CA LEU A 123 -30.39 14.54 -11.60
C LEU A 123 -31.28 15.13 -10.49
N GLY A 124 -30.74 16.01 -9.65
CA GLY A 124 -31.48 16.65 -8.55
C GLY A 124 -32.01 18.07 -8.83
N GLN A 125 -31.79 18.65 -10.02
CA GLN A 125 -32.09 20.08 -10.25
C GLN A 125 -33.00 20.44 -11.42
N TYR A 126 -33.51 19.52 -12.23
CA TYR A 126 -34.47 19.88 -13.29
C TYR A 126 -35.51 18.79 -13.56
N PRO A 127 -36.77 18.94 -13.11
CA PRO A 127 -37.84 18.03 -13.47
C PRO A 127 -38.42 18.44 -14.82
N LEU A 128 -37.67 18.30 -15.93
CA LEU A 128 -38.23 18.55 -17.29
C LEU A 128 -37.27 18.12 -18.43
N LEU A 129 -36.72 16.90 -18.41
CA LEU A 129 -36.06 16.31 -19.59
C LEU A 129 -36.06 14.77 -19.54
N SER A 130 -37.24 14.18 -19.31
CA SER A 130 -37.43 12.72 -19.30
C SER A 130 -37.70 12.10 -20.70
N LYS A 131 -37.35 12.77 -21.80
CA LYS A 131 -37.73 12.31 -23.15
C LYS A 131 -36.62 12.12 -24.18
N LEU A 132 -35.35 12.02 -23.79
CA LEU A 132 -34.28 11.81 -24.78
C LEU A 132 -33.22 10.79 -24.34
N VAL A 133 -33.63 9.59 -23.90
CA VAL A 133 -32.70 8.46 -23.62
C VAL A 133 -33.15 7.13 -24.25
N LEU A 134 -34.20 7.09 -25.09
CA LEU A 134 -34.69 5.83 -25.68
C LEU A 134 -34.63 5.75 -27.21
N ARG A 135 -33.71 6.46 -27.87
CA ARG A 135 -33.40 6.21 -29.30
C ARG A 135 -31.91 6.36 -29.56
N GLY A 136 -31.20 5.24 -29.50
CA GLY A 136 -29.77 5.18 -29.80
C GLY A 136 -29.17 3.81 -29.50
N ALA A 137 -29.93 2.74 -29.72
CA ALA A 137 -29.44 1.37 -29.77
C ALA A 137 -30.21 0.68 -30.91
N ALA A 138 -29.64 0.78 -32.11
CA ALA A 138 -29.88 -0.04 -33.29
C ALA A 138 -28.65 0.09 -34.18
#